data_AF-A0A9C7WG30-F1
#
_entry.id   AF-A0A9C7WG30-F1
#
_cell.length_a   1.000
_cell.length_b   1.000
_cell.length_c   1.000
_cell.angle_alpha   90.00
_cell.angle_beta   90.00
_cell.angle_gamma   90.00
#
_symmetry.space_group_name_H-M   'P 1'
#
loop_
_entity.id
_entity.type
_entity.pdbx_description
1 polymer ?
#
loop_
_entity_poly.entity_id
_entity_poly.type
_entity_poly.pdbx_seq_one_letter_code
_entity_poly.pdbx_strand_id
1 'polypeptide(L)'
;MKLRRWSGNPILTPSPDLGWEKEAVYNPGAILHQGKVHLLYRAVGEYERYSSRFGLAVSRDGFHFERVSDEPVFEPGAEYDKGGCEDPRIVKMEGEFLITYAALPKPPCEYGDFIGTIRKLREDPLHPRIHVFSHTGLLRSGDLRSFRRVAMITPPDVDDRDGVLFPEKVGGRYLLLHRPTEWTGPEYGTERPAIWLAGSHDLVHWTDHKLLLRPESTWESLKIGAGPPPLRTPEGWLLIYHGVD
;
A
#
# COMPACT_ATOMS: atom_id res chain seq x y z
N MET A 1 -21.97 -8.61 -8.07
CA MET A 1 -21.38 -7.69 -9.08
C MET A 1 -20.77 -8.51 -10.21
N LYS A 2 -21.00 -8.16 -11.48
CA LYS A 2 -20.29 -8.79 -12.61
C LYS A 2 -19.12 -7.91 -13.01
N LEU A 3 -17.91 -8.29 -12.57
CA LEU A 3 -16.67 -7.64 -12.98
C LEU A 3 -16.30 -8.06 -14.41
N ARG A 4 -16.09 -7.09 -15.31
CA ARG A 4 -15.51 -7.34 -16.64
C ARG A 4 -14.01 -7.09 -16.58
N ARG A 5 -13.22 -8.16 -16.66
CA ARG A 5 -11.76 -8.03 -16.83
C ARG A 5 -11.47 -7.53 -18.24
N TRP A 6 -10.46 -6.67 -18.37
CA TRP A 6 -9.97 -6.26 -19.68
C TRP A 6 -9.30 -7.47 -20.36
N SER A 7 -9.60 -7.69 -21.64
CA SER A 7 -9.09 -8.83 -22.39
C SER A 7 -7.59 -8.74 -22.69
N GLY A 8 -7.01 -7.54 -22.63
CA GLY A 8 -5.58 -7.29 -22.81
C GLY A 8 -4.74 -7.43 -21.53
N ASN A 9 -5.33 -7.88 -20.42
CA ASN A 9 -4.56 -8.10 -19.20
C ASN A 9 -3.40 -9.10 -19.43
N PRO A 10 -2.22 -8.88 -18.83
CA PRO A 10 -1.87 -7.81 -17.87
C PRO A 10 -1.61 -6.43 -18.50
N ILE A 11 -2.03 -5.35 -17.81
CA ILE A 11 -1.84 -3.94 -18.26
C ILE A 11 -0.40 -3.41 -18.10
N LEU A 12 0.41 -4.09 -17.30
CA LEU A 12 1.82 -3.78 -17.09
C LEU A 12 2.53 -5.08 -16.68
N THR A 13 3.67 -5.38 -17.28
CA THR A 13 4.53 -6.53 -16.96
C THR A 13 5.94 -6.06 -16.65
N PRO A 14 6.73 -6.83 -15.88
CA PRO A 14 8.15 -6.52 -15.65
C PRO A 14 8.91 -6.31 -16.96
N SER A 15 9.85 -5.37 -16.98
CA SER A 15 10.78 -5.22 -18.11
C SER A 15 12.07 -6.00 -17.81
N PRO A 16 12.47 -6.97 -18.63
CA PRO A 16 13.73 -7.71 -18.43
C PRO A 16 14.97 -6.81 -18.57
N ASP A 17 14.83 -5.68 -19.27
CA ASP A 17 15.91 -4.72 -19.51
C ASP A 17 16.14 -3.78 -18.31
N LEU A 18 15.19 -3.70 -17.39
CA LEU A 18 15.26 -2.82 -16.22
C LEU A 18 15.55 -3.63 -14.96
N GLY A 19 16.84 -3.70 -14.60
CA GLY A 19 17.32 -4.56 -13.51
C GLY A 19 16.64 -4.36 -12.15
N TRP A 20 16.07 -3.18 -11.86
CA TRP A 20 15.40 -2.88 -10.60
C TRP A 20 13.92 -3.32 -10.52
N GLU A 21 13.31 -3.68 -11.66
CA GLU A 21 11.91 -4.12 -11.75
C GLU A 21 11.70 -5.44 -12.50
N LYS A 22 12.77 -6.05 -13.03
CA LYS A 22 12.72 -7.21 -13.94
C LYS A 22 11.99 -8.44 -13.40
N GLU A 23 11.84 -8.58 -12.08
CA GLU A 23 11.24 -9.78 -11.48
C GLU A 23 9.73 -9.66 -11.28
N ALA A 24 9.25 -8.51 -10.78
CA ALA A 24 7.81 -8.29 -10.60
C ALA A 24 7.44 -6.81 -10.53
N VAL A 25 6.27 -6.46 -11.09
CA VAL A 25 5.58 -5.17 -10.95
C VAL A 25 4.13 -5.41 -10.54
N TYR A 26 3.67 -4.78 -9.46
CA TYR A 26 2.38 -5.12 -8.82
C TYR A 26 1.92 -4.03 -7.83
N ASN A 27 0.77 -4.27 -7.19
CA ASN A 27 0.16 -3.45 -6.13
C ASN A 27 0.29 -1.92 -6.30
N PRO A 28 -0.13 -1.36 -7.45
CA PRO A 28 0.05 0.06 -7.69
C PRO A 28 -0.97 0.93 -6.94
N GLY A 29 -0.54 2.14 -6.59
CA GLY A 29 -1.44 3.26 -6.33
C GLY A 29 -1.87 3.90 -7.64
N ALA A 30 -3.14 4.29 -7.75
CA ALA A 30 -3.71 4.87 -8.96
C ALA A 30 -4.38 6.21 -8.70
N ILE A 31 -4.18 7.19 -9.60
CA ILE A 31 -4.91 8.47 -9.57
C ILE A 31 -5.16 9.02 -10.97
N LEU A 32 -6.34 9.59 -11.20
CA LEU A 32 -6.63 10.38 -12.40
C LEU A 32 -6.14 11.81 -12.19
N HIS A 33 -5.21 12.26 -13.00
CA HIS A 33 -4.70 13.63 -12.96
C HIS A 33 -4.44 14.16 -14.37
N GLN A 34 -4.89 15.39 -14.65
CA GLN A 34 -4.72 16.04 -15.96
C GLN A 34 -5.16 15.15 -17.14
N GLY A 35 -6.30 14.45 -16.98
CA GLY A 35 -6.85 13.58 -18.02
C GLY A 35 -6.07 12.28 -18.27
N LYS A 36 -5.12 11.93 -17.40
CA LYS A 36 -4.33 10.69 -17.49
C LYS A 36 -4.38 9.90 -16.20
N VAL A 37 -4.42 8.58 -16.31
CA VAL A 37 -4.28 7.65 -15.19
C VAL A 37 -2.78 7.52 -14.89
N HIS A 38 -2.40 7.81 -13.65
CA HIS A 38 -1.05 7.63 -13.13
C HIS A 38 -1.05 6.39 -12.24
N LEU A 39 -0.17 5.43 -12.53
CA LEU A 39 0.09 4.26 -11.70
C LEU A 39 1.48 4.39 -11.07
N LEU A 40 1.51 4.62 -9.75
CA LEU A 40 2.72 4.48 -8.96
C LEU A 40 2.80 3.01 -8.54
N TYR A 41 3.57 2.21 -9.27
CA TYR A 41 3.61 0.76 -9.09
C TYR A 41 4.77 0.33 -8.21
N ARG A 42 4.55 -0.73 -7.43
CA ARG A 42 5.62 -1.41 -6.69
C ARG A 42 6.39 -2.32 -7.64
N ALA A 43 7.70 -2.36 -7.49
CA ALA A 43 8.55 -3.28 -8.24
C ALA A 43 9.64 -3.92 -7.40
N VAL A 44 10.06 -5.12 -7.80
CA VAL A 44 11.28 -5.79 -7.32
C VAL A 44 12.10 -6.26 -8.51
N GLY A 45 13.42 -6.14 -8.38
CA GLY A 45 14.38 -6.50 -9.43
C GLY A 45 15.16 -7.76 -9.13
N GLU A 46 15.01 -8.31 -7.93
CA GLU A 46 15.68 -9.50 -7.43
C GLU A 46 14.86 -10.05 -6.26
N TYR A 47 15.00 -11.33 -5.96
CA TYR A 47 14.22 -11.96 -4.89
C TYR A 47 15.05 -12.23 -3.63
N GLU A 48 16.37 -12.17 -3.73
CA GLU A 48 17.32 -12.48 -2.66
C GLU A 48 17.21 -11.52 -1.48
N ARG A 49 17.32 -10.22 -1.71
CA ARG A 49 17.10 -9.14 -0.76
C ARG A 49 15.64 -8.67 -0.78
N TYR A 50 14.94 -8.81 -1.90
CA TYR A 50 13.54 -8.42 -2.10
C TYR A 50 13.29 -6.94 -1.76
N SER A 51 14.21 -6.04 -2.13
CA SER A 51 14.03 -4.62 -1.80
C SER A 51 13.08 -3.96 -2.81
N SER A 52 11.87 -3.61 -2.34
CA SER A 52 10.82 -3.01 -3.17
C SER A 52 11.03 -1.51 -3.39
N ARG A 53 10.72 -1.04 -4.60
CA ARG A 53 10.84 0.36 -5.07
C ARG A 53 9.57 0.79 -5.78
N PHE A 54 9.43 2.08 -6.07
CA PHE A 54 8.32 2.59 -6.90
C PHE A 54 8.77 3.02 -8.28
N GLY A 55 8.02 2.57 -9.29
CA GLY A 55 8.02 3.14 -10.63
C GLY A 55 6.75 3.93 -10.89
N LEU A 56 6.77 4.79 -11.91
CA LEU A 56 5.59 5.51 -12.37
C LEU A 56 5.31 5.17 -13.83
N ALA A 57 4.07 4.82 -14.12
CA ALA A 57 3.56 4.65 -15.47
C ALA A 57 2.30 5.48 -15.69
N VAL A 58 2.07 5.95 -16.92
CA VAL A 58 0.96 6.84 -17.26
C VAL A 58 0.17 6.28 -18.44
N SER A 59 -1.16 6.42 -18.39
CA SER A 59 -2.07 6.00 -19.43
C SER A 59 -3.12 7.07 -19.74
N ARG A 60 -3.55 7.16 -20.99
CA ARG A 60 -4.68 8.02 -21.41
C ARG A 60 -6.02 7.29 -21.37
N ASP A 61 -6.03 5.97 -21.45
CA ASP A 61 -7.24 5.15 -21.55
C ASP A 61 -7.44 4.22 -20.35
N GLY A 62 -6.46 4.15 -19.45
CA GLY A 62 -6.48 3.29 -18.26
C GLY A 62 -6.11 1.82 -18.54
N PHE A 63 -5.69 1.48 -19.76
CA PHE A 63 -5.35 0.12 -20.18
C PHE A 63 -3.92 0.00 -20.73
N HIS A 64 -3.47 0.99 -21.50
CA HIS A 64 -2.11 1.01 -22.07
C HIS A 64 -1.24 2.00 -21.31
N PHE A 65 -0.21 1.49 -20.64
CA PHE A 65 0.67 2.27 -19.77
C PHE A 65 2.08 2.43 -20.33
N GLU A 66 2.60 3.65 -20.28
CA GLU A 66 3.97 3.99 -20.61
C GLU A 66 4.74 4.32 -19.33
N ARG A 67 5.91 3.70 -19.12
CA ARG A 67 6.83 4.06 -18.02
C ARG A 67 7.33 5.48 -18.23
N VAL A 68 7.45 6.25 -17.16
CA VAL A 68 7.92 7.64 -17.24
C VAL A 68 9.43 7.80 -17.15
N SER A 69 10.14 6.72 -16.80
CA SER A 69 11.56 6.65 -16.46
C SER A 69 12.04 5.20 -16.55
N ASP A 70 13.31 5.01 -16.93
CA ASP A 70 14.00 3.71 -16.87
C ASP A 70 14.58 3.43 -15.46
N GLU A 71 14.59 4.45 -14.59
CA GLU A 71 14.98 4.35 -13.18
C GLU A 71 13.76 4.45 -12.25
N PRO A 72 13.81 3.88 -11.03
CA PRO A 72 12.73 4.04 -10.05
C PRO A 72 12.50 5.52 -9.74
N VAL A 73 11.24 5.91 -9.53
CA VAL A 73 10.89 7.28 -9.10
C VAL A 73 10.98 7.45 -7.59
N PHE A 74 11.03 6.35 -6.84
CA PHE A 74 11.29 6.36 -5.40
C PHE A 74 11.92 5.05 -4.94
N GLU A 75 12.90 5.15 -4.05
CA GLU A 75 13.64 4.01 -3.50
C GLU A 75 13.82 4.14 -1.98
N PRO A 76 14.04 3.02 -1.27
CA PRO A 76 14.42 2.97 0.15
C PRO A 76 15.58 3.91 0.49
N GLY A 77 15.56 4.55 1.67
CA GLY A 77 16.66 5.46 2.02
C GLY A 77 16.66 6.07 3.43
N ALA A 78 15.53 6.07 4.15
CA ALA A 78 15.49 6.45 5.56
C ALA A 78 15.60 5.21 6.45
N GLU A 79 16.04 5.38 7.70
CA GLU A 79 16.18 4.26 8.64
C GLU A 79 14.93 3.39 8.79
N TYR A 80 13.75 4.00 8.68
CA TYR A 80 12.46 3.31 8.82
C TYR A 80 11.97 2.64 7.51
N ASP A 81 12.57 2.94 6.35
CA ASP A 81 12.17 2.37 5.06
C ASP A 81 13.31 1.77 4.22
N LYS A 82 14.54 1.70 4.77
CA LYS A 82 15.76 1.22 4.10
C LYS A 82 15.70 -0.23 3.60
N GLY A 83 14.73 -1.00 4.09
CA GLY A 83 14.46 -2.36 3.65
C GLY A 83 13.64 -2.45 2.36
N GLY A 84 12.68 -1.54 2.19
CA GLY A 84 11.72 -1.59 1.10
C GLY A 84 10.61 -0.57 1.25
N CYS A 85 10.07 -0.14 0.12
CA CYS A 85 8.89 0.71 0.03
C CYS A 85 7.81 -0.06 -0.75
N GLU A 86 6.66 -0.27 -0.14
CA GLU A 86 5.65 -1.21 -0.63
C GLU A 86 4.27 -0.57 -0.75
N ASP A 87 3.53 -1.02 -1.77
CA ASP A 87 2.09 -0.84 -1.93
C ASP A 87 1.62 0.62 -1.71
N PRO A 88 2.01 1.56 -2.59
CA PRO A 88 1.68 2.96 -2.41
C PRO A 88 0.17 3.22 -2.64
N ARG A 89 -0.42 4.14 -1.88
CA ARG A 89 -1.78 4.66 -2.11
C ARG A 89 -1.70 6.17 -2.26
N ILE A 90 -2.46 6.72 -3.20
CA ILE A 90 -2.30 8.11 -3.64
C ILE A 90 -3.61 8.87 -3.46
N VAL A 91 -3.56 10.00 -2.77
CA VAL A 91 -4.61 11.02 -2.82
C VAL A 91 -4.01 12.35 -3.26
N LYS A 92 -4.84 13.24 -3.81
CA LYS A 92 -4.44 14.63 -4.09
C LYS A 92 -5.26 15.56 -3.20
N MET A 93 -4.59 16.30 -2.34
CA MET A 93 -5.21 17.26 -1.43
C MET A 93 -4.35 18.50 -1.33
N GLU A 94 -4.99 19.66 -1.23
CA GLU A 94 -4.29 20.95 -0.98
C GLU A 94 -3.18 21.25 -2.00
N GLY A 95 -3.37 20.83 -3.26
CA GLY A 95 -2.43 21.05 -4.37
C GLY A 95 -1.32 20.02 -4.51
N GLU A 96 -1.08 19.17 -3.50
CA GLU A 96 -0.02 18.16 -3.50
C GLU A 96 -0.59 16.74 -3.58
N PHE A 97 0.22 15.81 -4.07
CA PHE A 97 -0.01 14.38 -3.91
C PHE A 97 0.51 13.93 -2.56
N LEU A 98 -0.32 13.19 -1.83
CA LEU A 98 0.03 12.51 -0.60
C LEU A 98 0.05 11.01 -0.88
N ILE A 99 1.15 10.36 -0.52
CA ILE A 99 1.35 8.93 -0.78
C ILE A 99 1.58 8.25 0.55
N THR A 100 0.67 7.37 0.94
CA THR A 100 0.89 6.42 2.04
C THR A 100 1.47 5.13 1.48
N TYR A 101 2.37 4.50 2.22
CA TYR A 101 3.04 3.27 1.77
C TYR A 101 3.49 2.44 2.97
N ALA A 102 3.66 1.14 2.78
CA ALA A 102 4.31 0.29 3.77
C ALA A 102 5.83 0.50 3.69
N ALA A 103 6.40 1.00 4.79
CA ALA A 103 7.80 1.27 5.00
C ALA A 103 8.42 0.11 5.78
N LEU A 104 9.44 -0.53 5.21
CA LEU A 104 10.12 -1.66 5.83
C LEU A 104 11.47 -1.20 6.39
N PRO A 105 11.73 -1.30 7.70
CA PRO A 105 13.00 -0.90 8.29
C PRO A 105 14.15 -1.87 7.95
N LYS A 106 13.83 -3.09 7.51
CA LYS A 106 14.77 -4.12 7.06
C LYS A 106 14.24 -4.82 5.82
N PRO A 107 15.10 -5.29 4.91
CA PRO A 107 14.66 -6.07 3.76
C PRO A 107 14.07 -7.43 4.20
N PRO A 108 13.12 -8.01 3.46
CA PRO A 108 12.48 -9.29 3.81
C PRO A 108 13.45 -10.44 4.13
N CYS A 109 14.61 -10.48 3.48
CA CYS A 109 15.63 -11.52 3.72
C CYS A 109 16.26 -11.50 5.12
N GLU A 110 16.17 -10.38 5.84
CA GLU A 110 16.67 -10.25 7.20
C GLU A 110 15.66 -10.72 8.26
N TYR A 111 14.41 -11.00 7.86
CA TYR A 111 13.37 -11.55 8.76
C TYR A 111 13.35 -13.09 8.79
N GLY A 112 14.03 -13.74 7.85
CA GLY A 112 14.10 -15.20 7.75
C GLY A 112 14.34 -15.68 6.32
N ASP A 113 14.19 -17.00 6.09
CA ASP A 113 14.30 -17.60 4.76
C ASP A 113 13.10 -17.25 3.87
N PHE A 114 13.09 -16.01 3.38
CA PHE A 114 12.02 -15.46 2.55
C PHE A 114 11.85 -16.26 1.26
N ILE A 115 12.95 -16.56 0.57
CA ILE A 115 12.93 -17.33 -0.68
C ILE A 115 12.41 -18.74 -0.48
N GLY A 116 12.94 -19.47 0.51
CA GLY A 116 12.47 -20.82 0.80
C GLY A 116 11.01 -20.82 1.21
N THR A 117 10.56 -19.81 1.96
CA THR A 117 9.15 -19.67 2.33
C THR A 117 8.25 -19.42 1.12
N ILE A 118 8.63 -18.53 0.19
CA ILE A 118 7.86 -18.29 -1.04
C ILE A 118 7.83 -19.55 -1.92
N ARG A 119 8.93 -20.28 -2.03
CA ARG A 119 8.96 -21.57 -2.76
C ARG A 119 8.00 -22.57 -2.15
N LYS A 120 8.04 -22.75 -0.83
CA LYS A 120 7.13 -23.66 -0.12
C LYS A 120 5.67 -23.23 -0.21
N LEU A 121 5.38 -21.93 -0.15
CA LEU A 121 4.01 -21.40 -0.33
C LEU A 121 3.42 -21.69 -1.72
N ARG A 122 4.26 -21.82 -2.76
CA ARG A 122 3.82 -22.22 -4.10
C ARG A 122 3.44 -23.70 -4.16
N GLU A 123 4.04 -24.53 -3.31
CA GLU A 123 3.78 -25.97 -3.21
C GLU A 123 2.64 -26.28 -2.22
N ASP A 124 2.62 -25.57 -1.10
CA ASP A 124 1.65 -25.65 -0.02
C ASP A 124 1.19 -24.24 0.39
N PRO A 125 0.01 -23.79 -0.09
CA PRO A 125 -0.55 -22.50 0.28
C PRO A 125 -0.78 -22.29 1.78
N LEU A 126 -0.80 -23.37 2.58
CA LEU A 126 -0.97 -23.33 4.03
C LEU A 126 0.37 -23.24 4.78
N HIS A 127 1.51 -23.28 4.09
CA HIS A 127 2.81 -23.12 4.73
C HIS A 127 2.87 -21.79 5.52
N PRO A 128 3.43 -21.77 6.75
CA PRO A 128 3.55 -20.55 7.53
C PRO A 128 4.26 -19.43 6.77
N ARG A 129 3.70 -18.21 6.83
CA ARG A 129 4.29 -17.03 6.22
C ARG A 129 5.31 -16.40 7.17
N ILE A 130 6.36 -15.80 6.61
CA ILE A 130 7.25 -14.92 7.37
C ILE A 130 6.53 -13.60 7.63
N HIS A 131 6.51 -13.20 8.89
CA HIS A 131 6.04 -11.89 9.29
C HIS A 131 7.14 -10.85 8.99
N VAL A 132 6.83 -9.89 8.12
CA VAL A 132 7.73 -8.80 7.74
C VAL A 132 7.21 -7.53 8.39
N PHE A 133 7.87 -7.10 9.46
CA PHE A 133 7.51 -5.93 10.22
C PHE A 133 7.63 -4.65 9.38
N SER A 134 6.65 -3.76 9.54
CA SER A 134 6.50 -2.54 8.74
C SER A 134 5.67 -1.49 9.45
N HIS A 135 5.74 -0.27 8.93
CA HIS A 135 4.88 0.85 9.34
C HIS A 135 4.28 1.54 8.12
N THR A 136 3.29 2.40 8.33
CA THR A 136 2.86 3.31 7.26
C THR A 136 3.73 4.56 7.25
N GLY A 137 4.42 4.79 6.13
CA GLY A 137 5.11 6.05 5.83
C GLY A 137 4.22 7.01 5.02
N LEU A 138 4.56 8.29 5.07
CA LEU A 138 3.94 9.35 4.27
C LEU A 138 4.97 10.07 3.40
N LEU A 139 4.67 10.18 2.10
CA LEU A 139 5.39 11.01 1.14
C LEU A 139 4.52 12.17 0.66
N ARG A 140 5.18 13.26 0.28
CA ARG A 140 4.60 14.36 -0.50
C ARG A 140 5.27 14.45 -1.86
N SER A 141 4.49 14.79 -2.87
CA SER A 141 5.00 15.06 -4.22
C SER A 141 4.14 16.11 -4.93
N GLY A 142 4.76 16.96 -5.73
CA GLY A 142 4.05 17.88 -6.63
C GLY A 142 3.75 17.27 -8.00
N ASP A 143 4.50 16.25 -8.42
CA ASP A 143 4.58 15.77 -9.80
C ASP A 143 4.59 14.24 -9.95
N LEU A 144 4.54 13.49 -8.84
CA LEU A 144 4.71 12.03 -8.75
C LEU A 144 6.06 11.51 -9.29
N ARG A 145 7.04 12.38 -9.49
CA ARG A 145 8.41 12.03 -9.93
C ARG A 145 9.43 12.31 -8.84
N SER A 146 9.23 13.37 -8.08
CA SER A 146 10.08 13.77 -6.96
C SER A 146 9.28 13.67 -5.66
N PHE A 147 9.84 13.00 -4.65
CA PHE A 147 9.16 12.72 -3.40
C PHE A 147 9.93 13.25 -2.20
N ARG A 148 9.22 13.85 -1.25
CA ARG A 148 9.72 14.20 0.07
C ARG A 148 9.12 13.24 1.09
N ARG A 149 9.98 12.55 1.84
CA ARG A 149 9.59 11.82 3.06
C ARG A 149 9.09 12.81 4.10
N VAL A 150 7.89 12.57 4.65
CA VAL A 150 7.29 13.42 5.67
C VAL A 150 7.53 12.80 7.05
N ALA A 151 6.96 11.63 7.29
CA ALA A 151 7.04 10.94 8.57
C ALA A 151 6.61 9.47 8.42
N MET A 152 6.96 8.67 9.42
CA MET A 152 6.20 7.47 9.77
C MET A 152 4.95 7.91 10.52
N ILE A 153 3.78 7.45 10.10
CA ILE A 153 2.48 8.00 10.52
C ILE A 153 1.60 7.03 11.32
N THR A 154 2.14 5.85 11.64
CA THR A 154 1.50 4.86 12.52
C THR A 154 2.31 4.69 13.80
N PRO A 155 1.71 4.14 14.88
CA PRO A 155 2.42 3.87 16.13
C PRO A 155 3.71 3.05 15.90
N PRO A 156 4.82 3.40 16.56
CA PRO A 156 6.12 2.76 16.30
C PRO A 156 6.21 1.32 16.84
N ASP A 157 5.36 0.97 17.80
CA ASP A 157 5.35 -0.28 18.54
C ASP A 157 4.43 -1.37 17.94
N VAL A 158 3.82 -1.08 16.80
CA VAL A 158 2.81 -1.93 16.15
C VAL A 158 3.17 -2.10 14.68
N ASP A 159 3.10 -3.33 14.16
CA ASP A 159 3.20 -3.57 12.72
C ASP A 159 1.94 -3.03 12.06
N ASP A 160 2.13 -2.15 11.08
CA ASP A 160 1.02 -1.47 10.43
C ASP A 160 1.22 -1.38 8.92
N ARG A 161 0.16 -1.71 8.19
CA ARG A 161 0.08 -1.66 6.74
C ARG A 161 -1.28 -1.15 6.32
N ASP A 162 -1.46 -1.04 5.01
CA ASP A 162 -2.75 -0.68 4.42
C ASP A 162 -3.24 0.70 4.89
N GLY A 163 -2.28 1.60 5.16
CA GLY A 163 -2.50 3.01 5.42
C GLY A 163 -3.07 3.69 4.19
N VAL A 164 -4.25 4.30 4.31
CA VAL A 164 -4.97 4.97 3.22
C VAL A 164 -5.62 6.24 3.72
N LEU A 165 -5.25 7.37 3.11
CA LEU A 165 -5.90 8.65 3.39
C LEU A 165 -7.26 8.76 2.69
N PHE A 166 -8.20 9.44 3.34
CA PHE A 166 -9.38 9.96 2.65
C PHE A 166 -8.95 11.09 1.68
N PRO A 167 -9.64 11.24 0.53
CA PRO A 167 -9.24 12.21 -0.50
C PRO A 167 -9.64 13.66 -0.17
N GLU A 168 -10.22 13.91 1.00
CA GLU A 168 -10.50 15.25 1.53
C GLU A 168 -10.54 15.24 3.05
N LYS A 169 -10.45 16.44 3.66
CA LYS A 169 -10.69 16.61 5.10
C LYS A 169 -12.16 16.37 5.43
N VAL A 170 -12.41 15.65 6.52
CA VAL A 170 -13.76 15.45 7.07
C VAL A 170 -13.82 16.13 8.43
N GLY A 171 -14.75 17.08 8.59
CA GLY A 171 -14.85 17.88 9.82
C GLY A 171 -13.57 18.67 10.14
N GLY A 172 -12.84 19.11 9.10
CA GLY A 172 -11.58 19.85 9.25
C GLY A 172 -10.34 19.00 9.58
N ARG A 173 -10.48 17.67 9.67
CA ARG A 173 -9.39 16.73 9.98
C ARG A 173 -9.05 15.86 8.77
N TYR A 174 -7.77 15.48 8.66
CA TYR A 174 -7.38 14.37 7.81
C TYR A 174 -7.80 13.07 8.47
N LEU A 175 -8.22 12.09 7.67
CA LEU A 175 -8.57 10.76 8.13
C LEU A 175 -7.67 9.72 7.46
N LEU A 176 -7.25 8.74 8.25
CA LEU A 176 -6.42 7.61 7.84
C LEU A 176 -7.17 6.32 8.18
N LEU A 177 -7.33 5.46 7.19
CA LEU A 177 -7.56 4.04 7.41
C LEU A 177 -6.21 3.37 7.58
N HIS A 178 -6.05 2.48 8.55
CA HIS A 178 -4.81 1.73 8.77
C HIS A 178 -5.12 0.35 9.38
N ARG A 179 -4.12 -0.53 9.44
CA ARG A 179 -4.30 -1.94 9.81
C ARG A 179 -3.19 -2.40 10.75
N PRO A 180 -3.30 -2.04 12.04
CA PRO A 180 -2.43 -2.54 13.08
C PRO A 180 -2.61 -4.06 13.24
N THR A 181 -1.53 -4.82 13.10
CA THR A 181 -1.55 -6.28 13.13
C THR A 181 -1.80 -6.81 14.55
N GLU A 182 -1.23 -6.15 15.56
CA GLU A 182 -1.27 -6.59 16.96
C GLU A 182 -2.52 -6.12 17.73
N TRP A 183 -3.32 -5.21 17.18
CA TRP A 183 -4.56 -4.73 17.82
C TRP A 183 -5.70 -5.73 17.68
N THR A 184 -5.54 -6.87 18.34
CA THR A 184 -6.47 -8.00 18.36
C THR A 184 -6.67 -8.49 19.79
N GLY A 185 -7.84 -9.05 20.08
CA GLY A 185 -8.26 -9.47 21.41
C GLY A 185 -9.47 -8.67 21.94
N PRO A 186 -10.00 -9.08 23.11
CA PRO A 186 -11.21 -8.49 23.69
C PRO A 186 -11.14 -6.98 23.90
N GLU A 187 -9.97 -6.44 24.24
CA GLU A 187 -9.75 -5.02 24.46
C GLU A 187 -9.83 -4.18 23.18
N TYR A 188 -9.57 -4.80 22.02
CA TYR A 188 -9.62 -4.16 20.70
C TYR A 188 -10.94 -4.41 19.97
N GLY A 189 -11.76 -5.36 20.44
CA GLY A 189 -13.07 -5.67 19.86
C GLY A 189 -13.02 -6.49 18.56
N THR A 190 -11.87 -7.09 18.24
CA THR A 190 -11.65 -7.94 17.06
C THR A 190 -10.63 -9.04 17.35
N GLU A 191 -10.87 -10.25 16.88
CA GLU A 191 -9.95 -11.40 17.07
C GLU A 191 -8.87 -11.49 15.98
N ARG A 192 -8.94 -10.63 14.97
CA ARG A 192 -8.10 -10.65 13.76
C ARG A 192 -7.70 -9.24 13.33
N PRO A 193 -6.57 -9.07 12.63
CA PRO A 193 -6.16 -7.78 12.08
C PRO A 193 -7.26 -7.15 11.22
N ALA A 194 -7.64 -5.94 11.58
CA ALA A 194 -8.88 -5.27 11.18
C ALA A 194 -8.61 -3.84 10.68
N ILE A 195 -9.60 -3.19 10.05
CA ILE A 195 -9.43 -1.81 9.54
C ILE A 195 -9.81 -0.83 10.64
N TRP A 196 -8.88 0.06 10.98
CA TRP A 196 -9.03 1.12 11.97
C TRP A 196 -9.07 2.48 11.29
N LEU A 197 -9.75 3.43 11.93
CA LEU A 197 -9.82 4.84 11.53
C LEU A 197 -9.06 5.69 12.54
N ALA A 198 -8.22 6.60 12.07
CA ALA A 198 -7.56 7.61 12.89
C ALA A 198 -7.74 9.02 12.29
N GLY A 199 -7.68 10.04 13.14
CA GLY A 199 -7.80 11.44 12.72
C GLY A 199 -6.55 12.26 13.04
N SER A 200 -6.20 13.19 12.15
CA SER A 200 -5.06 14.10 12.32
C SER A 200 -5.39 15.53 11.88
N HIS A 201 -4.70 16.50 12.45
CA HIS A 201 -4.74 17.90 12.02
C HIS A 201 -3.54 18.30 11.14
N ASP A 202 -2.47 17.50 11.10
CA ASP A 202 -1.19 17.87 10.49
C ASP A 202 -0.54 16.78 9.62
N LEU A 203 -1.21 15.63 9.46
CA LEU A 203 -0.75 14.42 8.74
C LEU A 203 0.40 13.66 9.41
N VAL A 204 0.89 14.11 10.57
CA VAL A 204 2.02 13.50 11.28
C VAL A 204 1.55 12.86 12.57
N HIS A 205 0.74 13.57 13.35
CA HIS A 205 0.23 13.10 14.63
C HIS A 205 -1.20 12.59 14.45
N TRP A 206 -1.37 11.29 14.65
CA TRP A 206 -2.64 10.58 14.49
C TRP A 206 -3.19 10.17 15.86
N THR A 207 -4.48 10.38 16.04
CA THR A 207 -5.19 10.19 17.32
C THR A 207 -6.60 9.65 17.05
N ASP A 208 -7.35 9.37 18.11
CA ASP A 208 -8.74 8.89 18.03
C ASP A 208 -8.90 7.61 17.21
N HIS A 209 -7.95 6.68 17.37
CA HIS A 209 -7.98 5.39 16.71
C HIS A 209 -9.24 4.59 17.11
N LYS A 210 -10.02 4.17 16.12
CA LYS A 210 -11.27 3.43 16.31
C LYS A 210 -11.36 2.26 15.35
N LEU A 211 -11.75 1.09 15.87
CA LEU A 211 -12.11 -0.05 15.04
C LEU A 211 -13.25 0.35 14.11
N LEU A 212 -13.05 0.21 12.79
CA LEU A 212 -14.04 0.61 11.79
C LEU A 212 -14.71 -0.61 11.16
N LEU A 213 -13.93 -1.58 10.69
CA LEU A 213 -14.41 -2.82 10.10
C LEU A 213 -13.64 -3.98 10.72
N ARG A 214 -14.31 -5.10 10.95
CA ARG A 214 -13.73 -6.38 11.40
C ARG A 214 -14.08 -7.48 10.38
N PRO A 215 -13.31 -8.57 10.31
CA PRO A 215 -13.71 -9.74 9.54
C PRO A 215 -15.04 -10.33 10.05
N GLU A 216 -15.99 -10.58 9.16
CA GLU A 216 -17.30 -11.20 9.43
C GLU A 216 -17.61 -12.39 8.50
N SER A 217 -16.77 -12.64 7.49
CA SER A 217 -16.94 -13.72 6.49
C SER A 217 -15.72 -14.65 6.39
N THR A 218 -15.90 -15.82 5.78
CA THR A 218 -14.83 -16.84 5.64
C THR A 218 -13.68 -16.40 4.76
N TRP A 219 -13.96 -15.66 3.68
CA TRP A 219 -12.97 -15.15 2.73
C TRP A 219 -12.06 -14.04 3.30
N GLU A 220 -12.36 -13.59 4.51
CA GLU A 220 -11.62 -12.56 5.24
C GLU A 220 -11.11 -13.06 6.62
N SER A 221 -11.13 -14.37 6.85
CA SER A 221 -10.95 -14.99 8.16
C SER A 221 -9.57 -14.83 8.81
N LEU A 222 -8.53 -14.50 8.03
CA LEU A 222 -7.19 -14.21 8.55
C LEU A 222 -6.99 -12.74 8.84
N LYS A 223 -7.42 -11.85 7.94
CA LYS A 223 -7.29 -10.39 8.07
C LYS A 223 -8.05 -9.65 6.98
N ILE A 224 -8.33 -8.37 7.24
CA ILE A 224 -8.76 -7.38 6.25
C ILE A 224 -7.82 -6.18 6.20
N GLY A 225 -7.84 -5.43 5.10
CA GLY A 225 -7.06 -4.20 4.92
C GLY A 225 -7.60 -3.30 3.82
N ALA A 226 -7.47 -1.98 4.00
CA ALA A 226 -7.94 -1.01 3.01
C ALA A 226 -7.16 -1.13 1.68
N GLY A 227 -7.89 -1.02 0.56
CA GLY A 227 -7.31 -1.06 -0.78
C GLY A 227 -6.95 0.34 -1.28
N PRO A 228 -7.69 0.91 -2.25
CA PRO A 228 -7.54 2.29 -2.67
C PRO A 228 -8.22 3.28 -1.69
N PRO A 229 -7.94 4.59 -1.85
CA PRO A 229 -8.69 5.65 -1.16
C PRO A 229 -10.21 5.48 -1.28
N PRO A 230 -10.97 5.72 -0.20
CA PRO A 230 -12.43 5.73 -0.25
C PRO A 230 -12.97 6.68 -1.32
N LEU A 231 -14.02 6.26 -2.01
CA LEU A 231 -14.70 7.07 -3.03
C LEU A 231 -15.92 7.75 -2.41
N ARG A 232 -16.08 9.06 -2.65
CA ARG A 232 -17.25 9.79 -2.20
C ARG A 232 -18.44 9.48 -3.11
N THR A 233 -19.57 9.11 -2.53
CA THR A 233 -20.86 8.91 -3.19
C THR A 233 -21.95 9.74 -2.48
N PRO A 234 -23.15 9.88 -3.08
CA PRO A 234 -24.29 10.51 -2.40
C PRO A 234 -24.71 9.79 -1.11
N GLU A 235 -24.44 8.48 -1.00
CA GLU A 235 -24.79 7.65 0.18
C GLU A 235 -23.71 7.65 1.27
N GLY A 236 -22.51 8.15 0.97
CA GLY A 236 -21.39 8.20 1.91
C GLY A 236 -20.05 7.87 1.27
N TRP A 237 -19.18 7.19 2.02
CA TRP A 237 -17.87 6.76 1.55
C TRP A 237 -17.91 5.28 1.15
N LEU A 238 -17.62 5.00 -0.12
CA LEU A 238 -17.44 3.64 -0.62
C LEU A 238 -15.98 3.22 -0.46
N LEU A 239 -15.73 2.25 0.40
CA LEU A 239 -14.43 1.62 0.59
C LEU A 239 -14.37 0.30 -0.17
N ILE A 240 -13.32 0.12 -0.99
CA ILE A 240 -12.94 -1.18 -1.54
C ILE A 240 -11.79 -1.69 -0.67
N TYR A 241 -11.96 -2.87 -0.07
CA TYR A 241 -10.96 -3.47 0.81
C TYR A 241 -10.65 -4.91 0.38
N HIS A 242 -9.55 -5.46 0.88
CA HIS A 242 -9.19 -6.86 0.66
C HIS A 242 -9.40 -7.68 1.93
N GLY A 243 -9.71 -8.97 1.75
CA GLY A 243 -9.73 -9.99 2.78
C GLY A 243 -8.76 -11.11 2.43
N VAL A 244 -8.28 -11.83 3.44
CA VAL A 244 -7.42 -13.02 3.28
C VAL A 244 -8.04 -14.17 4.07
N ASP A 245 -8.08 -15.35 3.45
CA ASP A 245 -8.50 -16.64 4.01
C ASP A 245 -7.35 -17.63 4.22
#